data_AF-A0A1C5WI92-F1
#
_entry.id   AF-A0A1C5WI92-F1
#
_cell.length_a   1.000
_cell.length_b   1.000
_cell.length_c   1.000
_cell.angle_alpha   90.00
_cell.angle_beta   90.00
_cell.angle_gamma   90.00
#
_symmetry.space_group_name_H-M   'P 1'
#
loop_
_entity.id
_entity.type
_entity.pdbx_description
1 polymer ?
#
loop_
_entity_poly.entity_id
_entity_poly.type
_entity_poly.pdbx_seq_one_letter_code
_entity_poly.pdbx_strand_id
1 'polypeptide(L)' 'MEVKKIGKGVMKCLNTLALLLVMQTANSACIWVAHQPEFPEAANKFKYYK' A
#
# COMPACT_ATOMS: atom_id res chain seq x y z
N MET A 1 19.01 -18.11 -22.07
CA MET A 1 17.61 -17.73 -21.74
C MET A 1 17.38 -17.41 -20.26
N GLU A 2 18.31 -17.77 -19.37
CA GLU A 2 18.22 -17.55 -17.90
C GLU A 2 18.23 -16.07 -17.47
N VAL A 3 19.08 -15.23 -18.08
CA VAL A 3 19.27 -13.81 -17.72
C VAL A 3 17.97 -12.98 -17.86
N LYS A 4 17.12 -13.31 -18.85
CA LYS A 4 15.85 -12.61 -19.09
C LYS A 4 14.80 -12.88 -18.00
N LYS A 5 14.87 -14.03 -17.32
CA LYS A 5 13.94 -14.38 -16.23
C LYS A 5 14.32 -13.66 -14.92
N ILE A 6 15.62 -13.53 -14.64
CA ILE A 6 16.14 -12.79 -13.47
C ILE A 6 15.70 -11.32 -13.51
N GLY A 7 15.84 -10.65 -14.66
CA GLY A 7 15.40 -9.26 -14.81
C GLY A 7 13.90 -9.07 -14.55
N LYS A 8 13.07 -10.03 -14.97
CA LYS A 8 11.61 -9.97 -14.75
C LYS A 8 11.24 -10.23 -13.28
N GLY A 9 11.96 -11.10 -12.59
CA GLY A 9 11.79 -11.36 -11.15
C GLY A 9 12.18 -10.14 -10.31
N VAL A 10 13.34 -9.55 -10.59
CA VAL A 10 13.83 -8.34 -9.91
C VAL A 10 12.86 -7.18 -10.11
N MET A 11 12.35 -6.97 -11.33
CA MET A 11 11.39 -5.89 -11.60
C MET A 11 10.07 -6.07 -10.84
N LYS A 12 9.59 -7.31 -10.68
CA LYS A 12 8.40 -7.59 -9.86
C LYS A 12 8.65 -7.24 -8.39
N CYS A 13 9.80 -7.63 -7.83
CA CYS A 13 10.14 -7.29 -6.45
C CYS A 13 10.24 -5.78 -6.24
N LEU A 14 10.89 -5.07 -7.15
CA LEU A 14 11.02 -3.61 -7.09
C LEU A 14 9.65 -2.92 -7.16
N ASN A 15 8.73 -3.40 -8.01
CA ASN A 15 7.37 -2.86 -8.08
C ASN A 15 6.59 -3.10 -6.77
N THR A 16 6.71 -4.27 -6.16
CA THR A 16 6.09 -4.54 -4.85
C THR A 16 6.67 -3.64 -3.76
N LEU A 17 7.98 -3.48 -3.72
CA LEU A 17 8.66 -2.61 -2.75
C LEU A 17 8.26 -1.14 -2.94
N ALA A 18 8.11 -0.68 -4.19
CA ALA A 18 7.61 0.66 -4.49
C ALA A 18 6.17 0.86 -3.98
N LEU A 19 5.30 -0.14 -4.16
CA LEU A 19 3.92 -0.09 -3.64
C LEU A 19 3.90 -0.02 -2.11
N LEU A 20 4.72 -0.84 -1.44
CA LEU A 20 4.84 -0.85 0.02
C LEU A 20 5.37 0.48 0.56
N LEU A 21 6.36 1.08 -0.12
CA LEU A 21 6.89 2.39 0.23
C LEU A 21 5.81 3.47 0.14
N VAL A 22 4.98 3.46 -0.91
CA VAL A 22 3.86 4.41 -1.05
C VAL A 22 2.83 4.23 0.06
N MET A 23 2.47 2.98 0.40
CA MET A 23 1.55 2.72 1.52
C MET A 23 2.11 3.21 2.85
N GLN A 24 3.40 2.96 3.10
CA GLN A 24 4.07 3.38 4.33
C GLN A 24 4.13 4.91 4.42
N THR A 25 4.51 5.61 3.34
CA THR A 25 4.60 7.08 3.36
C THR A 25 3.22 7.74 3.47
N ALA A 26 2.17 7.21 2.82
CA ALA A 26 0.81 7.70 2.98
C ALA A 26 0.31 7.53 4.43
N ASN A 27 0.53 6.35 5.02
CA ASN A 27 0.13 6.05 6.38
C ASN A 27 0.92 6.87 7.42
N SER A 28 2.20 7.14 7.17
CA SER A 28 3.04 7.99 8.03
C SER A 28 2.75 9.48 7.87
N ALA A 29 2.50 9.98 6.65
CA ALA A 29 2.20 11.39 6.40
C ALA A 29 0.89 11.82 7.08
N CYS A 30 -0.09 10.92 7.13
CA CYS A 30 -1.36 11.17 7.83
C CYS A 30 -1.29 10.82 9.32
N ILE A 31 -0.14 10.40 9.86
CA ILE A 31 0.04 9.94 11.25
C ILE A 31 -0.88 8.74 11.59
N TRP A 32 -1.43 8.05 10.58
CA TRP A 32 -2.30 6.89 10.77
C TRP A 32 -1.61 5.74 11.50
N VAL A 33 -0.28 5.64 11.37
CA VAL A 33 0.52 4.65 12.11
C VAL A 33 0.58 4.90 13.62
N ALA A 34 0.48 6.16 14.08
CA ALA A 34 0.68 6.51 15.50
C ALA A 34 -0.60 6.97 16.20
N HIS A 35 -1.52 7.60 15.47
CA HIS A 35 -2.75 8.12 16.03
C HIS A 35 -3.85 8.12 14.97
N GLN A 36 -4.30 6.93 14.57
CA GLN A 36 -5.49 6.82 13.74
C GLN A 36 -6.72 7.22 14.57
N PRO A 37 -7.43 8.30 14.21
CA PRO A 37 -8.69 8.64 14.87
C PRO A 37 -9.72 7.54 14.61
N GLU A 38 -10.71 7.43 15.49
CA GLU A 38 -11.83 6.53 15.26
C GLU A 38 -12.43 6.77 13.87
N PHE A 39 -12.72 5.69 13.16
CA PHE A 39 -13.26 5.79 11.82
C PHE A 39 -14.59 6.55 11.89
N PRO A 40 -14.74 7.66 11.15
CA PRO A 40 -15.90 8.52 11.30
C PRO A 40 -17.17 7.75 10.92
N GLU A 41 -18.18 7.78 11.78
CA GLU A 41 -19.44 7.07 11.55
C GLU A 41 -20.10 7.47 10.23
N ALA A 42 -19.98 8.75 9.85
CA ALA A 42 -20.47 9.29 8.59
C ALA A 42 -19.83 8.66 7.34
N ALA A 43 -18.65 8.05 7.46
CA ALA A 43 -18.00 7.34 6.35
C ALA A 43 -18.52 5.90 6.17
N ASN A 44 -19.26 5.35 7.14
CA ASN A 44 -19.89 4.03 6.99
C ASN A 44 -20.86 3.97 5.81
N LYS A 45 -21.46 5.11 5.40
CA LYS A 45 -22.34 5.20 4.23
C LYS A 45 -21.66 4.85 2.90
N PHE A 46 -20.34 4.88 2.85
CA PHE A 46 -19.53 4.54 1.67
C PHE A 46 -18.95 3.13 1.74
N LYS A 47 -19.19 2.37 2.82
CA LYS A 47 -18.81 0.96 2.87
C LYS A 47 -19.65 0.23 1.81
N TYR A 48 -18.99 -0.22 0.76
CA TYR A 48 -19.59 -1.19 -0.15
C TYR A 48 -19.76 -2.50 0.61
N TYR A 49 -21.01 -2.82 0.97
CA TYR A 49 -21.37 -4.16 1.41
C TYR A 49 -21.27 -5.09 0.19
N LYS A 50 -20.49 -6.16 0.32
CA LYS A 50 -20.49 -7.29 -0.61
C LYS A 50 -21.35 -8.40 -0.04
#